data_AF-A0A9X4KMV1-F1
#
_entry.id   AF-A0A9X4KMV1-F1
#
_cell.length_a   1.000
_cell.length_b   1.000
_cell.length_c   1.000
_cell.angle_alpha   90.00
_cell.angle_beta   90.00
_cell.angle_gamma   90.00
#
_symmetry.space_group_name_H-M   'P 1'
#
loop_
_entity.id
_entity.type
_entity.pdbx_description
1 polymer ?
#
loop_
_entity_poly.entity_id
_entity_poly.type
_entity_poly.pdbx_seq_one_letter_code
_entity_poly.pdbx_strand_id
1 'polypeptide(L)'
;MYAYESDKERPWRYRWIAFQGPEAERWLAAAGVDALHPIVRGGSEDTLRAIRAVDGAFAKKSWTADWEAEGWLRLAFAAWAKANRPAGPAAGAEPRSLAAVEADRAARWLQAQQSDPSVTIARMAAELGYHRTHLTKLFKRETGMTPVAYLQQLRIERAGSLLAEPLSVEEVALSVGYSDPLYFSKSFKKLTGQTPSAYRRQVRSGV
;
A
#
# COMPACT_ATOMS: atom_id res chain seq x y z
N MET A 1 -3.67 19.58 0.81
CA MET A 1 -3.13 19.07 -0.45
C MET A 1 -1.63 18.90 -0.27
N TYR A 2 -1.11 17.67 -0.31
CA TYR A 2 0.29 17.51 -0.71
C TYR A 2 0.26 17.43 -2.23
N ALA A 3 0.42 18.59 -2.88
CA ALA A 3 0.77 18.61 -4.28
C ALA A 3 2.25 18.28 -4.30
N TYR A 4 2.59 17.15 -4.90
CA TYR A 4 3.98 16.81 -5.13
C TYR A 4 4.32 17.33 -6.52
N GLU A 5 4.77 18.58 -6.56
CA GLU A 5 5.46 19.09 -7.73
C GLU A 5 6.89 18.56 -7.69
N SER A 6 7.39 18.13 -8.84
CA SER A 6 8.79 17.79 -8.96
C SER A 6 9.63 19.05 -8.82
N ASP A 7 10.63 19.02 -7.93
CA ASP A 7 11.57 20.13 -7.81
C ASP A 7 12.04 20.57 -9.21
N LYS A 8 11.97 21.89 -9.48
CA LYS A 8 12.21 22.44 -10.82
C LYS A 8 13.64 22.20 -11.31
N GLU A 9 14.58 22.03 -10.39
CA GLU A 9 15.98 21.73 -10.68
C GLU A 9 16.30 20.24 -10.55
N ARG A 10 15.54 19.50 -9.72
CA ARG A 10 15.76 18.09 -9.40
C ARG A 10 14.45 17.27 -9.38
N PRO A 11 13.82 17.06 -10.55
CA PRO A 11 12.54 16.39 -10.57
C PRO A 11 12.67 14.91 -10.17
N TRP A 12 11.94 14.51 -9.13
CA TRP A 12 11.64 13.10 -8.84
C TRP A 12 11.04 12.40 -10.06
N ARG A 13 11.48 11.16 -10.29
CA ARG A 13 10.96 10.27 -11.34
C ARG A 13 10.38 9.05 -10.65
N TYR A 14 9.17 8.65 -11.03
CA TYR A 14 8.55 7.41 -10.57
C TYR A 14 8.55 6.37 -11.69
N ARG A 15 8.53 5.09 -11.30
CA ARG A 15 8.36 3.95 -12.19
C ARG A 15 7.43 2.94 -11.53
N TRP A 16 6.62 2.26 -12.33
CA TRP A 16 5.73 1.21 -11.87
C TRP A 16 6.18 -0.12 -12.46
N ILE A 17 6.34 -1.13 -11.61
CA ILE A 17 6.56 -2.51 -12.04
C ILE A 17 5.43 -3.33 -11.43
N ALA A 18 4.60 -3.92 -12.30
CA ALA A 18 3.59 -4.89 -11.91
C ALA A 18 4.19 -6.29 -12.02
N PHE A 19 3.99 -7.10 -10.99
CA PHE A 19 4.45 -8.49 -10.95
C PHE A 19 3.48 -9.32 -10.13
N GLN A 20 3.45 -10.62 -10.40
CA GLN A 20 2.66 -11.60 -9.68
C GLN A 20 3.41 -12.93 -9.65
N GLY A 21 3.15 -13.75 -8.63
CA GLY A 21 3.74 -15.07 -8.52
C GLY A 21 3.82 -15.54 -7.07
N PRO A 22 4.04 -16.84 -6.85
CA PRO A 22 4.07 -17.44 -5.51
C PRO A 22 5.18 -16.86 -4.61
N GLU A 23 6.26 -16.35 -5.22
CA GLU A 23 7.42 -15.82 -4.52
C GLU A 23 7.32 -14.31 -4.21
N ALA A 24 6.33 -13.62 -4.78
CA ALA A 24 6.19 -12.16 -4.70
C ALA A 24 6.14 -11.67 -3.25
N GLU A 25 5.29 -12.29 -2.42
CA GLU A 25 5.16 -11.92 -1.00
C GLU A 25 6.46 -12.17 -0.23
N ARG A 26 7.16 -13.28 -0.52
CA ARG A 26 8.42 -13.61 0.14
C ARG A 26 9.50 -12.59 -0.18
N TRP A 27 9.60 -12.15 -1.43
CA TRP A 27 10.57 -11.14 -1.84
C TRP A 27 10.25 -9.76 -1.27
N LEU A 28 8.98 -9.36 -1.25
CA LEU A 28 8.53 -8.12 -0.61
C LEU A 28 8.86 -8.14 0.89
N ALA A 29 8.51 -9.21 1.60
CA ALA A 29 8.80 -9.35 3.03
C ALA A 29 10.31 -9.35 3.32
N ALA A 30 11.12 -9.98 2.48
CA ALA A 30 12.58 -9.94 2.59
C ALA A 30 13.14 -8.52 2.38
N ALA A 31 12.52 -7.74 1.48
CA ALA A 31 12.84 -6.35 1.23
C ALA A 31 12.30 -5.38 2.30
N GLY A 32 11.50 -5.87 3.26
CA GLY A 32 10.88 -5.08 4.33
C GLY A 32 9.52 -4.49 3.98
N VAL A 33 8.88 -4.95 2.89
CA VAL A 33 7.57 -4.49 2.43
C VAL A 33 6.48 -5.46 2.86
N ASP A 34 5.43 -4.96 3.52
CA ASP A 34 4.23 -5.71 3.87
C ASP A 34 2.99 -4.82 3.96
N ALA A 35 1.83 -5.35 4.37
CA ALA A 35 0.60 -4.56 4.39
C ALA A 35 0.64 -3.45 5.46
N LEU A 36 1.44 -3.62 6.51
CA LEU A 36 1.62 -2.65 7.58
C LEU A 36 2.72 -1.63 7.25
N HIS A 37 3.71 -2.06 6.49
CA HIS A 37 4.86 -1.28 6.02
C HIS A 37 4.95 -1.33 4.49
N PRO A 38 4.01 -0.69 3.77
CA PRO A 38 3.96 -0.77 2.30
C PRO A 38 5.06 0.06 1.62
N ILE A 39 5.74 0.92 2.38
CA ILE A 39 6.78 1.82 1.89
C ILE A 39 8.09 1.49 2.59
N VAL A 40 9.09 1.12 1.80
CA VAL A 40 10.48 1.03 2.25
C VAL A 40 11.26 2.22 1.71
N ARG A 41 12.13 2.78 2.56
CA ARG A 41 13.02 3.86 2.17
C ARG A 41 14.40 3.28 1.92
N GLY A 42 14.99 3.65 0.79
CA GLY A 42 16.33 3.19 0.42
C GLY A 42 16.34 2.50 -0.94
N GLY A 43 17.52 2.53 -1.55
CA GLY A 43 17.85 1.94 -2.83
C GLY A 43 19.33 2.19 -3.08
N SER A 44 20.03 1.18 -3.59
CA SER A 44 21.41 1.36 -4.03
C SER A 44 21.45 1.63 -5.54
N GLU A 45 22.62 2.01 -6.04
CA GLU A 45 22.84 2.04 -7.49
C GLU A 45 22.54 0.68 -8.14
N ASP A 46 22.72 -0.42 -7.40
CA ASP A 46 22.36 -1.77 -7.85
C ASP A 46 20.86 -1.94 -8.04
N THR A 47 20.04 -1.42 -7.12
CA THR A 47 18.58 -1.40 -7.25
C THR A 47 18.19 -0.64 -8.52
N LEU A 48 18.70 0.58 -8.70
CA LEU A 48 18.34 1.41 -9.86
C LEU A 48 18.79 0.78 -11.18
N ARG A 49 19.97 0.17 -11.20
CA ARG A 49 20.49 -0.58 -12.34
C ARG A 49 19.60 -1.76 -12.71
N ALA A 50 19.20 -2.57 -11.72
CA ALA A 50 18.33 -3.72 -11.96
C ALA A 50 16.95 -3.29 -12.49
N ILE A 51 16.35 -2.25 -11.90
CA ILE A 51 15.08 -1.67 -12.38
C ILE A 51 15.19 -1.17 -13.83
N ARG A 52 16.27 -0.44 -14.18
CA ARG A 52 16.51 0.00 -15.56
C ARG A 52 16.65 -1.17 -16.54
N ALA A 53 17.23 -2.28 -16.08
CA ALA A 53 17.42 -3.45 -16.91
C ALA A 53 16.12 -4.22 -17.18
N VAL A 54 15.13 -4.17 -16.27
CA VAL A 54 13.77 -4.66 -16.53
C VAL A 54 13.15 -3.93 -17.72
N ASP A 55 13.18 -2.59 -17.71
CA ASP A 55 12.67 -1.78 -18.83
C ASP A 55 13.41 -2.10 -20.14
N GLY A 56 14.74 -2.23 -20.05
CA GLY A 56 15.60 -2.59 -21.18
C GLY A 56 15.29 -3.98 -21.75
N ALA A 57 14.92 -4.96 -20.93
CA ALA A 57 14.53 -6.29 -21.39
C ALA A 57 13.27 -6.24 -22.27
N PHE A 58 12.23 -5.53 -21.80
CA PHE A 58 11.00 -5.36 -22.58
C PHE A 58 11.19 -4.52 -23.85
N ALA A 59 12.06 -3.51 -23.81
CA ALA A 59 12.35 -2.67 -24.97
C ALA A 59 12.92 -3.45 -26.17
N LYS A 60 13.62 -4.57 -25.93
CA LYS A 60 14.19 -5.43 -26.97
C LYS A 60 13.15 -6.23 -27.74
N LYS A 61 11.92 -6.38 -27.23
CA LYS A 61 10.85 -7.20 -27.82
C LYS A 61 11.29 -8.63 -28.17
N SER A 62 12.21 -9.20 -27.40
CA SER A 62 12.65 -10.60 -27.52
C SER A 62 11.57 -11.53 -26.98
N TRP A 63 11.48 -12.76 -27.50
CA TRP A 63 10.63 -13.82 -26.94
C TRP A 63 11.08 -14.27 -25.53
N THR A 64 12.28 -13.89 -25.12
CA THR A 64 12.84 -14.11 -23.77
C THR A 64 12.77 -12.88 -22.87
N ALA A 65 12.15 -11.79 -23.32
CA ALA A 65 12.14 -10.51 -22.59
C ALA A 65 11.58 -10.70 -21.17
N ASP A 66 10.56 -11.53 -21.02
CA ASP A 66 9.88 -11.84 -19.76
C ASP A 66 10.84 -12.51 -18.77
N TRP A 67 11.66 -13.45 -19.25
CA TRP A 67 12.63 -14.19 -18.43
C TRP A 67 13.79 -13.30 -18.00
N GLU A 68 14.28 -12.46 -18.91
CA GLU A 68 15.29 -11.44 -18.60
C GLU A 68 14.75 -10.45 -17.55
N ALA A 69 13.53 -9.94 -17.76
CA ALA A 69 12.86 -9.02 -16.84
C ALA A 69 12.65 -9.66 -15.46
N GLU A 70 12.23 -10.93 -15.40
CA GLU A 70 12.06 -11.65 -14.15
C GLU A 70 13.39 -11.83 -13.40
N GLY A 71 14.48 -12.13 -14.13
CA GLY A 71 15.83 -12.20 -13.57
C GLY A 71 16.28 -10.85 -12.98
N TRP A 72 16.09 -9.76 -13.72
CA TRP A 72 16.41 -8.41 -13.24
C TRP A 72 15.54 -7.99 -12.06
N LEU A 73 14.26 -8.35 -12.05
CA LEU A 73 13.36 -8.08 -10.93
C LEU A 73 13.84 -8.78 -9.65
N ARG A 74 14.27 -10.05 -9.75
CA ARG A 74 14.88 -10.78 -8.62
C ARG A 74 16.12 -10.06 -8.09
N LEU A 75 16.98 -9.56 -8.97
CA LEU A 75 18.17 -8.79 -8.57
C LEU A 75 17.80 -7.45 -7.91
N ALA A 76 16.73 -6.79 -8.37
CA ALA A 76 16.22 -5.57 -7.75
C ALA A 76 15.76 -5.82 -6.31
N PHE A 77 14.98 -6.88 -6.07
CA PHE A 77 14.57 -7.29 -4.72
C PHE A 77 15.73 -7.67 -3.82
N ALA A 78 16.73 -8.39 -4.34
CA ALA A 78 17.93 -8.73 -3.59
C ALA A 78 18.72 -7.47 -3.17
N ALA A 79 18.85 -6.48 -4.07
CA ALA A 79 19.50 -5.21 -3.78
C ALA A 79 18.71 -4.40 -2.73
N TRP A 80 17.38 -4.33 -2.85
CA TRP A 80 16.53 -3.70 -1.84
C TRP A 80 16.63 -4.37 -0.47
N ALA A 81 16.60 -5.70 -0.41
CA ALA A 81 16.76 -6.43 0.83
C ALA A 81 18.11 -6.14 1.50
N LYS A 82 19.21 -6.06 0.75
CA LYS A 82 20.52 -5.67 1.29
C LYS A 82 20.55 -4.22 1.79
N ALA A 83 19.91 -3.30 1.08
CA ALA A 83 19.88 -1.89 1.45
C ALA A 83 19.03 -1.64 2.72
N ASN A 84 17.89 -2.31 2.84
CA ASN A 84 16.94 -2.12 3.94
C ASN A 84 17.20 -3.07 5.12
N ARG A 85 17.92 -4.16 4.88
CA ARG A 85 18.23 -5.21 5.86
C ARG A 85 19.67 -5.72 5.69
N PRO A 86 20.69 -4.86 5.90
CA PRO A 86 22.09 -5.17 5.59
C PRO A 86 22.68 -6.35 6.37
N ALA A 87 22.16 -6.66 7.55
CA ALA A 87 22.53 -7.85 8.32
C ALA A 87 21.91 -9.16 7.78
N GLY A 88 21.17 -9.09 6.66
CA GLY A 88 20.24 -10.13 6.24
C GLY A 88 19.02 -10.22 7.16
N PRO A 89 18.05 -11.12 6.90
CA PRO A 89 17.30 -11.65 8.02
C PRO A 89 18.35 -12.21 9.01
N ALA A 90 18.29 -11.84 10.29
CA ALA A 90 19.21 -12.42 11.27
C ALA A 90 19.25 -13.95 11.06
N ALA A 91 20.43 -14.57 11.15
CA ALA A 91 20.50 -16.03 11.14
C ALA A 91 19.72 -16.50 12.37
N GLY A 92 18.45 -16.91 12.18
CA GLY A 92 17.48 -17.08 13.27
C GLY A 92 16.65 -15.85 13.64
N ALA A 93 16.47 -14.87 12.73
CA ALA A 93 15.36 -13.93 12.82
C ALA A 93 14.13 -14.78 12.98
N GLU A 94 13.55 -14.78 14.19
CA GLU A 94 12.35 -15.57 14.44
C GLU A 94 11.39 -15.30 13.28
N PRO A 95 10.67 -16.34 12.81
CA PRO A 95 9.48 -16.09 11.99
C PRO A 95 8.77 -14.88 12.60
N ARG A 96 8.39 -13.89 11.78
CA ARG A 96 7.58 -12.74 12.25
C ARG A 96 6.67 -13.28 13.36
N SER A 97 6.72 -12.69 14.56
CA SER A 97 5.99 -13.24 15.70
C SER A 97 4.59 -13.62 15.24
N LEU A 98 4.03 -14.73 15.72
CA LEU A 98 2.72 -15.19 15.24
C LEU A 98 1.72 -14.02 15.22
N ALA A 99 1.75 -13.20 16.27
CA ALA A 99 1.05 -11.93 16.37
C ALA A 99 1.23 -10.96 15.17
N ALA A 100 2.46 -10.69 14.75
CA ALA A 100 2.75 -9.82 13.62
C ALA A 100 2.25 -10.41 12.29
N VAL A 101 2.36 -11.74 12.11
CA VAL A 101 1.80 -12.43 10.92
C VAL A 101 0.28 -12.33 10.88
N GLU A 102 -0.36 -12.51 12.02
CA GLU A 102 -1.81 -12.41 12.18
C GLU A 102 -2.33 -10.99 11.92
N ALA A 103 -1.63 -9.97 12.44
CA ALA A 103 -1.95 -8.57 12.19
C ALA A 103 -1.76 -8.19 10.71
N ASP A 104 -0.67 -8.64 10.07
CA ASP A 104 -0.40 -8.43 8.63
C ASP A 104 -1.48 -9.12 7.77
N ARG A 105 -1.90 -10.34 8.11
CA ARG A 105 -3.00 -11.03 7.44
C ARG A 105 -4.31 -10.24 7.54
N ALA A 106 -4.63 -9.72 8.73
CA ALA A 106 -5.80 -8.88 8.92
C ALA A 106 -5.72 -7.57 8.14
N ALA A 107 -4.54 -6.94 8.05
CA ALA A 107 -4.35 -5.73 7.27
C ALA A 107 -4.54 -5.98 5.77
N ARG A 108 -3.98 -7.07 5.23
CA ARG A 108 -4.22 -7.50 3.83
C ARG A 108 -5.70 -7.72 3.56
N TRP A 109 -6.40 -8.39 4.48
CA TRP A 109 -7.84 -8.61 4.34
C TRP A 109 -8.61 -7.29 4.26
N LEU A 110 -8.31 -6.32 5.13
CA LEU A 110 -8.92 -4.98 5.10
C LEU A 110 -8.60 -4.22 3.81
N GLN A 111 -7.36 -4.29 3.32
CA GLN A 111 -6.95 -3.65 2.07
C GLN A 111 -7.72 -4.22 0.87
N ALA A 112 -7.86 -5.55 0.81
CA ALA A 112 -8.60 -6.23 -0.25
C ALA A 112 -10.09 -5.88 -0.24
N GLN A 113 -10.68 -5.69 0.94
CA GLN A 113 -12.12 -5.41 1.11
C GLN A 113 -12.44 -3.92 1.29
N GLN A 114 -11.48 -3.00 1.14
CA GLN A 114 -11.65 -1.61 1.56
C GLN A 114 -12.83 -0.89 0.92
N SER A 115 -13.20 -1.25 -0.31
CA SER A 115 -14.31 -0.66 -1.07
C SER A 115 -15.68 -1.28 -0.77
N ASP A 116 -15.74 -2.40 -0.04
CA ASP A 116 -17.00 -3.09 0.30
C ASP A 116 -17.66 -2.40 1.51
N PRO A 117 -18.87 -1.81 1.37
CA PRO A 117 -19.57 -1.14 2.46
C PRO A 117 -20.05 -2.08 3.57
N SER A 118 -20.15 -3.39 3.31
CA SER A 118 -20.61 -4.40 4.27
C SER A 118 -19.51 -4.89 5.23
N VAL A 119 -18.27 -4.41 5.06
CA VAL A 119 -17.13 -4.82 5.89
C VAL A 119 -17.37 -4.50 7.37
N THR A 120 -17.24 -5.53 8.20
CA THR A 120 -17.24 -5.40 9.66
C THR A 120 -16.06 -6.16 10.27
N ILE A 121 -15.62 -5.72 11.45
CA ILE A 121 -14.54 -6.41 12.18
C ILE A 121 -14.98 -7.81 12.64
N ALA A 122 -16.29 -8.02 12.83
CA ALA A 122 -16.85 -9.33 13.13
C ALA A 122 -16.70 -10.30 11.95
N ARG A 123 -17.02 -9.85 10.72
CA ARG A 123 -16.84 -10.63 9.49
C ARG A 123 -15.36 -10.97 9.27
N MET A 124 -14.47 -9.99 9.37
CA MET A 124 -13.02 -10.21 9.26
C MET A 124 -12.54 -11.25 10.28
N ALA A 125 -12.96 -11.13 11.53
CA ALA A 125 -12.55 -12.06 12.58
C ALA A 125 -13.06 -13.48 12.30
N ALA A 126 -14.31 -13.63 11.85
CA ALA A 126 -14.88 -14.92 11.49
C ALA A 126 -14.15 -15.57 10.30
N GLU A 127 -13.90 -14.82 9.22
CA GLU A 127 -13.21 -15.33 8.03
C GLU A 127 -11.75 -15.72 8.30
N LEU A 128 -11.09 -15.00 9.22
CA LEU A 128 -9.70 -15.28 9.61
C LEU A 128 -9.58 -16.30 10.76
N GLY A 129 -10.69 -16.77 11.33
CA GLY A 129 -10.68 -17.76 12.42
C GLY A 129 -10.32 -17.20 13.80
N TYR A 130 -10.52 -15.90 14.05
CA TYR A 130 -10.19 -15.24 15.31
C TYR A 130 -11.42 -14.77 16.08
N HIS A 131 -11.28 -14.68 17.41
CA HIS A 131 -12.26 -13.95 18.20
C HIS A 131 -12.10 -12.43 18.00
N ARG A 132 -13.20 -11.70 17.76
CA ARG A 132 -13.21 -10.26 17.44
C ARG A 132 -12.37 -9.41 18.40
N THR A 133 -12.53 -9.62 19.71
CA THR A 133 -11.82 -8.86 20.75
C THR A 133 -10.33 -9.15 20.74
N HIS A 134 -9.94 -10.40 20.49
CA HIS A 134 -8.54 -10.78 20.38
C HIS A 134 -7.90 -10.10 19.17
N LEU A 135 -8.52 -10.24 17.99
CA LEU A 135 -8.04 -9.63 16.75
C LEU A 135 -7.91 -8.12 16.86
N THR A 136 -8.88 -7.44 17.47
CA THR A 136 -8.84 -5.98 17.67
C THR A 136 -7.66 -5.55 18.54
N LYS A 137 -7.42 -6.25 19.66
CA LYS A 137 -6.31 -5.94 20.58
C LYS A 137 -4.96 -6.23 19.94
N LEU A 138 -4.85 -7.39 19.30
CA LEU A 138 -3.68 -7.83 18.56
C LEU A 138 -3.32 -6.81 17.48
N PHE A 139 -4.26 -6.51 16.59
CA PHE A 139 -4.04 -5.55 15.51
C PHE A 139 -3.63 -4.18 16.04
N LYS A 140 -4.28 -3.68 17.10
CA LYS A 140 -3.88 -2.40 17.70
C LYS A 140 -2.47 -2.43 18.28
N ARG A 141 -2.06 -3.53 18.88
CA ARG A 141 -0.71 -3.67 19.43
C ARG A 141 0.35 -3.65 18.33
N GLU A 142 0.12 -4.38 17.24
CA GLU A 142 1.11 -4.49 16.15
C GLU A 142 1.11 -3.28 15.21
N THR A 143 -0.04 -2.62 15.01
CA THR A 143 -0.18 -1.51 14.03
C THR A 143 -0.28 -0.12 14.66
N GLY A 144 -0.44 -0.05 15.98
CA GLY A 144 -0.71 1.21 16.71
C GLY A 144 -2.15 1.72 16.62
N MET A 145 -3.01 1.13 15.77
CA MET A 145 -4.38 1.61 15.55
C MET A 145 -5.40 0.47 15.51
N THR A 146 -6.69 0.78 15.74
CA THR A 146 -7.72 -0.27 15.66
C THR A 146 -7.99 -0.65 14.20
N PRO A 147 -8.48 -1.88 13.93
CA PRO A 147 -8.87 -2.28 12.57
C PRO A 147 -9.87 -1.32 11.90
N VAL A 148 -10.80 -0.75 12.69
CA VAL A 148 -11.77 0.23 12.19
C VAL A 148 -11.08 1.52 11.76
N ALA A 149 -10.15 2.03 12.58
CA ALA A 149 -9.41 3.24 12.24
C ALA A 149 -8.52 3.02 11.00
N TYR A 150 -7.88 1.86 10.90
CA TYR A 150 -7.08 1.46 9.75
C TYR A 150 -7.92 1.42 8.46
N LEU A 151 -9.09 0.77 8.50
CA LEU A 151 -10.01 0.74 7.36
C LEU A 151 -10.48 2.15 6.95
N GLN A 152 -10.80 3.01 7.92
CA GLN A 152 -11.17 4.40 7.64
C GLN A 152 -10.03 5.15 6.95
N GLN A 153 -8.80 4.98 7.43
CA GLN A 153 -7.63 5.60 6.82
C GLN A 153 -7.44 5.16 5.37
N LEU A 154 -7.48 3.84 5.10
CA LEU A 154 -7.40 3.30 3.73
C LEU A 154 -8.44 3.92 2.79
N ARG A 155 -9.70 3.98 3.22
CA ARG A 155 -10.79 4.54 2.42
C ARG A 155 -10.61 6.03 2.14
N ILE A 156 -10.17 6.81 3.13
CA ILE A 156 -9.94 8.25 2.97
C ILE A 156 -8.73 8.53 2.07
N GLU A 157 -7.66 7.76 2.20
CA GLU A 157 -6.49 7.85 1.30
C GLU A 157 -6.92 7.58 -0.16
N ARG A 158 -7.68 6.51 -0.39
CA ARG A 158 -8.24 6.21 -1.73
C ARG A 158 -9.17 7.31 -2.23
N ALA A 159 -10.02 7.86 -1.35
CA ALA A 159 -10.91 8.96 -1.70
C ALA A 159 -10.13 10.20 -2.13
N GLY A 160 -9.02 10.51 -1.47
CA GLY A 160 -8.14 11.62 -1.83
C GLY A 160 -7.69 11.56 -3.29
N SER A 161 -7.31 10.37 -3.77
CA SER A 161 -6.94 10.15 -5.17
C SER A 161 -8.14 10.29 -6.12
N LEU A 162 -9.30 9.71 -5.76
CA LEU A 162 -10.50 9.78 -6.59
C LEU A 162 -11.12 11.19 -6.66
N LEU A 163 -10.87 12.05 -5.67
CA LEU A 163 -11.33 13.45 -5.71
C LEU A 163 -10.61 14.31 -6.76
N ALA A 164 -9.49 13.83 -7.33
CA ALA A 164 -8.81 14.47 -8.46
C ALA A 164 -9.56 14.23 -9.78
N GLU A 165 -10.29 13.11 -9.85
CA GLU A 165 -11.03 12.67 -11.04
C GLU A 165 -12.36 13.41 -11.20
N PRO A 166 -12.99 13.39 -12.40
CA PRO A 166 -14.27 14.06 -12.65
C PRO A 166 -15.49 13.35 -12.03
N LEU A 167 -15.33 12.71 -10.86
CA LEU A 167 -16.41 12.07 -10.11
C LEU A 167 -17.08 13.08 -9.16
N SER A 168 -18.37 12.94 -8.85
CA SER A 168 -19.04 13.67 -7.77
C SER A 168 -18.55 13.22 -6.39
N VAL A 169 -18.79 14.02 -5.35
CA VAL A 169 -18.37 13.65 -3.97
C VAL A 169 -19.13 12.40 -3.49
N GLU A 170 -20.38 12.26 -3.93
CA GLU A 170 -21.22 11.10 -3.65
C GLU A 170 -20.68 9.83 -4.32
N GLU A 171 -20.36 9.88 -5.62
CA GLU A 171 -19.75 8.74 -6.32
C GLU A 171 -18.42 8.32 -5.68
N VAL A 172 -17.60 9.28 -5.25
CA VAL A 172 -16.36 8.98 -4.53
C VAL A 172 -16.64 8.28 -3.20
N ALA A 173 -17.63 8.74 -2.43
CA ALA A 173 -18.00 8.11 -1.15
C ALA A 173 -18.43 6.65 -1.35
N LEU A 174 -19.31 6.40 -2.33
CA LEU A 174 -19.79 5.07 -2.68
C LEU A 174 -18.64 4.17 -3.17
N SER A 175 -17.73 4.71 -3.98
CA SER A 175 -16.59 3.98 -4.56
C SER A 175 -15.57 3.52 -3.52
N VAL A 176 -15.51 4.18 -2.36
CA VAL A 176 -14.58 3.82 -1.26
C VAL A 176 -15.30 3.14 -0.10
N GLY A 177 -16.49 2.60 -0.32
CA GLY A 177 -17.20 1.75 0.65
C GLY A 177 -17.95 2.51 1.75
N TYR A 178 -18.31 3.78 1.53
CA TYR A 178 -19.27 4.49 2.40
C TYR A 178 -20.66 4.46 1.77
N SER A 179 -21.64 3.89 2.47
CA SER A 179 -23.05 3.93 2.04
C SER A 179 -23.72 5.29 2.26
N ASP A 180 -23.16 6.12 3.14
CA ASP A 180 -23.68 7.45 3.47
C ASP A 180 -22.64 8.54 3.13
N PRO A 181 -22.88 9.34 2.07
CA PRO A 181 -22.01 10.45 1.67
C PRO A 181 -21.82 11.55 2.74
N LEU A 182 -22.80 11.76 3.62
CA LEU A 182 -22.71 12.73 4.71
C LEU A 182 -21.76 12.22 5.80
N TYR A 183 -21.87 10.94 6.16
CA TYR A 183 -20.93 10.30 7.08
C TYR A 183 -19.51 10.28 6.51
N PHE A 184 -19.36 9.97 5.22
CA PHE A 184 -18.08 10.10 4.50
C PHE A 184 -17.50 11.50 4.65
N SER A 185 -18.28 12.55 4.36
CA SER A 185 -17.79 13.93 4.41
C SER A 185 -17.32 14.34 5.80
N LYS A 186 -18.01 13.90 6.86
CA LYS A 186 -17.59 14.10 8.26
C LYS A 186 -16.29 13.36 8.58
N SER A 187 -16.19 12.09 8.18
CA SER A 187 -15.01 11.25 8.38
C SER A 187 -13.78 11.79 7.64
N PHE A 188 -13.96 12.20 6.38
CA PHE A 188 -12.93 12.82 5.56
C PHE A 188 -12.41 14.12 6.19
N LYS A 189 -13.30 15.01 6.63
CA LYS A 189 -12.90 16.24 7.33
C LYS A 189 -12.16 15.96 8.63
N LYS A 190 -12.60 14.96 9.40
CA LYS A 190 -11.95 14.58 10.65
C LYS A 190 -10.51 14.09 10.44
N LEU A 191 -10.27 13.29 9.39
CA LEU A 191 -8.96 12.68 9.13
C LEU A 191 -8.01 13.59 8.33
N THR A 192 -8.54 14.46 7.46
CA THR A 192 -7.73 15.32 6.58
C THR A 192 -7.69 16.79 6.99
N GLY A 193 -8.55 17.21 7.93
CA GLY A 193 -8.73 18.61 8.34
C GLY A 193 -9.64 19.45 7.44
N GLN A 194 -10.06 18.96 6.27
CA GLN A 194 -10.84 19.73 5.29
C GLN A 194 -11.97 18.91 4.65
N THR A 195 -13.02 19.57 4.16
CA THR A 195 -14.15 18.86 3.51
C THR A 195 -13.73 18.26 2.16
N PRO A 196 -14.39 17.19 1.68
CA PRO A 196 -14.09 16.63 0.35
C PRO A 196 -14.15 17.66 -0.77
N SER A 197 -15.15 18.55 -0.76
CA SER A 197 -15.29 19.61 -1.78
C SER A 197 -14.18 20.65 -1.69
N ALA A 198 -13.75 21.02 -0.48
CA ALA A 198 -12.61 21.93 -0.31
C ALA A 198 -11.29 21.26 -0.75
N TYR A 199 -11.12 19.99 -0.43
CA TYR A 199 -9.99 19.18 -0.89
C TYR A 199 -9.94 19.11 -2.41
N ARG A 200 -11.08 18.81 -3.05
CA ARG A 200 -11.21 18.79 -4.51
C ARG A 200 -10.84 20.12 -5.15
N ARG A 201 -11.31 21.25 -4.59
CA ARG A 201 -10.96 22.56 -5.13
C ARG A 201 -9.45 22.76 -5.14
N GLN A 202 -8.76 22.46 -4.04
CA GLN A 202 -7.30 22.53 -3.98
C GLN A 202 -6.67 21.64 -5.06
N VAL A 203 -7.03 20.35 -5.10
CA VAL A 203 -6.50 19.37 -6.07
C VAL A 203 -6.65 19.82 -7.51
N ARG A 204 -7.78 20.42 -7.87
CA ARG A 204 -8.04 20.87 -9.25
C ARG A 204 -7.53 22.28 -9.57
N SER A 205 -7.28 23.13 -8.58
CA SER A 205 -6.70 24.46 -8.79
C SER A 205 -5.18 24.48 -8.84
N GLY A 206 -4.52 23.36 -8.51
CA GLY A 206 -3.07 23.16 -8.67
C GLY A 206 -2.69 22.30 -9.88
N VAL A 207 -3.62 22.09 -10.81
CA VAL A 207 -3.41 21.53 -12.16
C VAL A 207 -3.58 22.66 -13.15
#